data_AF-A0A352LT40-F1
#
_entry.id   AF-A0A352LT40-F1
#
_cell.length_a   1.000
_cell.length_b   1.000
_cell.length_c   1.000
_cell.angle_alpha   90.00
_cell.angle_beta   90.00
_cell.angle_gamma   90.00
#
_symmetry.space_group_name_H-M   'P 1'
#
loop_
_entity.id
_entity.type
_entity.pdbx_description
1 polymer ?
#
loop_
_entity_poly.entity_id
_entity_poly.type
_entity_poly.pdbx_seq_one_letter_code
_entity_poly.pdbx_strand_id
1 'polypeptide(L)'
;VNDAIMNCMSHLVDKDIQVLPAEIYTQNGLVEGFHLIDVIAVVQGVDQQRSTYYTYNDGDKSLDKLVPKNEDFMEGHEIAREFEQKGNIYIIPSLREKILKTKKGKLKGIDLWTAKEDWEAGHNIERCPY
;
A
#
# COMPACT_ATOMS: atom_id res chain seq x y z
N VAL A 1 2.51 -7.04 -8.15
CA VAL A 1 3.55 -6.00 -8.38
C VAL A 1 4.40 -6.37 -9.57
N ASN A 2 5.04 -5.42 -10.28
CA ASN A 2 5.97 -5.76 -11.36
C ASN A 2 7.40 -6.05 -10.84
N ASP A 3 8.29 -6.52 -11.71
CA ASP A 3 9.69 -6.83 -11.37
C ASP A 3 10.43 -5.68 -10.69
N ALA A 4 10.22 -4.45 -11.16
CA ALA A 4 10.91 -3.28 -10.64
C ALA A 4 10.58 -3.00 -9.15
N ILE A 5 9.32 -3.20 -8.78
CA ILE A 5 8.85 -3.12 -7.38
C ILE A 5 9.28 -4.33 -6.59
N MET A 6 9.20 -5.52 -7.19
CA MET A 6 9.66 -6.74 -6.54
C MET A 6 11.13 -6.65 -6.16
N ASN A 7 11.98 -6.07 -7.01
CA ASN A 7 13.39 -5.81 -6.71
C ASN A 7 13.59 -4.90 -5.49
N CYS A 8 12.72 -3.90 -5.29
CA CYS A 8 12.77 -3.00 -4.14
C CYS A 8 12.44 -3.71 -2.82
N MET A 9 11.71 -4.84 -2.88
CA MET A 9 11.19 -5.58 -1.73
C MET A 9 11.75 -7.01 -1.65
N SER A 10 12.72 -7.37 -2.49
CA SER A 10 13.28 -8.72 -2.55
C SER A 10 13.87 -9.17 -1.22
N HIS A 11 14.41 -8.24 -0.42
CA HIS A 11 14.94 -8.49 0.92
C HIS A 11 13.85 -8.74 1.98
N LEU A 12 12.58 -8.54 1.64
CA LEU A 12 11.43 -8.69 2.54
C LEU A 12 10.73 -10.04 2.37
N VAL A 13 11.13 -10.85 1.39
CA VAL A 13 10.58 -12.18 1.15
C VAL A 13 10.81 -13.05 2.39
N ASP A 14 9.77 -13.79 2.78
CA ASP A 14 9.70 -14.65 3.97
C ASP A 14 9.74 -13.92 5.33
N LYS A 15 9.96 -12.60 5.32
CA LYS A 15 9.86 -11.73 6.51
C LYS A 15 8.51 -11.00 6.56
N ASP A 16 8.24 -10.19 5.55
CA ASP A 16 7.06 -9.31 5.50
C ASP A 16 6.15 -9.64 4.31
N ILE A 17 6.69 -10.26 3.26
CA ILE A 17 5.94 -10.64 2.06
C ILE A 17 6.21 -12.10 1.65
N GLN A 18 5.24 -12.70 0.96
CA GLN A 18 5.37 -13.97 0.27
C GLN A 18 5.08 -13.78 -1.22
N VAL A 19 5.90 -14.37 -2.09
CA VAL A 19 5.63 -14.41 -3.54
C VAL A 19 4.83 -15.66 -3.85
N LEU A 20 3.67 -15.48 -4.48
CA LEU A 20 2.78 -16.58 -4.85
C LEU A 20 2.99 -16.95 -6.33
N PRO A 21 3.14 -18.24 -6.66
CA PRO A 21 3.21 -18.66 -8.06
C PRO A 21 1.86 -18.41 -8.73
N ALA A 22 1.85 -17.51 -9.71
CA ALA A 22 0.64 -17.13 -10.43
C ALA A 22 0.95 -16.71 -11.86
N GLU A 23 0.08 -17.09 -12.79
CA GLU A 23 0.02 -16.52 -14.13
C GLU A 23 -1.03 -15.41 -14.14
N ILE A 24 -0.65 -14.22 -14.64
CA ILE A 24 -1.53 -13.05 -14.63
C ILE A 24 -2.06 -12.80 -16.03
N TYR A 25 -3.38 -12.89 -16.17
CA TYR A 25 -4.06 -12.66 -17.44
C TYR A 25 -4.83 -11.33 -17.42
N THR A 26 -4.75 -10.59 -18.52
CA THR A 26 -5.61 -9.45 -18.81
C THR A 26 -6.54 -9.78 -19.98
N GLN A 27 -7.45 -8.87 -20.33
CA GLN A 27 -8.24 -8.96 -21.56
C GLN A 27 -7.39 -9.08 -22.84
N ASN A 28 -6.11 -8.71 -22.78
CA ASN A 28 -5.15 -8.78 -23.89
C ASN A 28 -4.26 -10.04 -23.85
N GLY A 29 -4.48 -10.96 -22.92
CA GLY A 29 -3.68 -12.18 -22.75
C GLY A 29 -2.76 -12.17 -21.53
N LEU A 30 -1.79 -13.09 -21.53
CA LEU A 30 -0.81 -13.29 -20.46
C LEU A 30 0.09 -12.06 -20.30
N VAL A 31 0.33 -11.67 -19.06
CA VAL A 31 1.23 -10.58 -18.68
C VAL A 31 2.42 -11.14 -17.91
N GLU A 32 3.59 -11.09 -18.55
CA GLU A 32 4.86 -11.48 -17.94
C GLU A 32 5.47 -10.32 -17.13
N GLY A 33 6.39 -10.64 -16.21
CA GLY A 33 7.11 -9.64 -15.39
C GLY A 33 6.26 -9.04 -14.26
N PHE A 34 5.15 -9.69 -13.91
CA PHE A 34 4.32 -9.36 -12.75
C PHE A 34 4.21 -10.55 -11.80
N HIS A 35 4.22 -10.22 -10.52
CA HIS A 35 4.18 -11.15 -9.40
C HIS A 35 2.95 -10.89 -8.55
N LEU A 36 2.27 -11.96 -8.15
CA LEU A 36 1.31 -11.91 -7.06
C LEU A 36 2.08 -11.99 -5.75
N ILE A 37 1.89 -11.00 -4.87
CA ILE A 37 2.49 -10.99 -3.53
C ILE A 37 1.39 -11.02 -2.49
N ASP A 38 1.63 -11.74 -1.41
CA ASP A 38 0.90 -11.59 -0.16
C ASP A 38 1.75 -10.81 0.84
N VAL A 39 1.13 -9.86 1.54
CA VAL A 39 1.76 -9.16 2.66
C VAL A 39 1.35 -9.92 3.92
N ILE A 40 2.30 -10.68 4.46
CA ILE A 40 2.07 -11.65 5.54
C ILE A 40 2.24 -11.02 6.92
N ALA A 41 2.97 -9.92 7.01
CA ALA A 41 3.01 -9.10 8.21
C ALA A 41 1.67 -8.37 8.40
N VAL A 42 1.06 -8.52 9.57
CA VAL A 42 -0.23 -7.89 9.92
C VAL A 42 -0.04 -7.11 11.20
N VAL A 43 -0.40 -5.82 11.18
CA VAL A 43 -0.26 -4.91 12.31
C VAL A 43 -1.58 -4.20 12.62
N GLN A 44 -1.74 -3.73 13.85
CA GLN A 44 -2.83 -2.83 14.22
C GLN A 44 -2.27 -1.41 14.36
N GLY A 45 -2.10 -0.75 13.22
CA GLY A 45 -1.44 0.54 13.09
C GLY A 45 -2.32 1.73 13.40
N VAL A 46 -3.64 1.59 13.27
CA VAL A 46 -4.57 2.71 13.40
C VAL A 46 -5.08 2.88 14.84
N ASP A 47 -5.01 4.10 15.35
CA ASP A 47 -5.79 4.51 16.51
C ASP A 47 -7.22 4.81 16.07
N GLN A 48 -8.13 3.86 16.30
CA GLN A 48 -9.53 3.97 15.89
C GLN A 48 -10.28 5.15 16.53
N GLN A 49 -9.82 5.64 17.68
CA GLN A 49 -10.50 6.72 18.40
C GLN A 49 -10.03 8.10 17.93
N ARG A 50 -8.76 8.21 17.53
CA ARG A 50 -8.14 9.48 17.13
C ARG A 50 -8.05 9.66 15.60
N SER A 51 -8.19 8.58 14.84
CA SER A 51 -8.22 8.62 13.38
C SER A 51 -9.60 9.04 12.87
N THR A 52 -9.64 9.66 11.69
CA THR A 52 -10.90 10.04 11.03
C THR A 52 -11.15 9.18 9.81
N TYR A 53 -12.44 8.97 9.52
CA TYR A 53 -12.91 8.15 8.42
C TYR A 53 -13.97 8.89 7.65
N TYR A 54 -13.87 8.86 6.32
CA TYR A 54 -14.98 9.19 5.45
C TYR A 54 -15.92 7.97 5.37
N THR A 55 -17.22 8.20 5.48
CA THR A 55 -18.23 7.15 5.24
C THR A 55 -18.88 7.41 3.90
N TYR A 56 -18.78 6.43 3.00
CA TYR A 56 -19.48 6.45 1.71
C TYR A 56 -20.99 6.21 1.91
N ASN A 57 -21.77 6.54 0.89
CA ASN A 57 -23.23 6.46 0.94
C ASN A 57 -23.78 5.03 1.13
N ASP A 58 -22.96 4.00 0.87
CA ASP A 58 -23.27 2.58 1.08
C ASP A 58 -22.86 2.07 2.47
N GLY A 59 -22.28 2.92 3.32
CA GLY A 59 -21.84 2.59 4.67
C GLY A 59 -20.37 2.14 4.76
N ASP A 60 -19.67 2.00 3.63
CA ASP A 60 -18.25 1.70 3.63
C ASP A 60 -17.45 2.89 4.19
N LYS A 61 -16.37 2.59 4.91
CA LYS A 61 -15.49 3.62 5.49
C LYS A 61 -14.12 3.58 4.86
N SER A 62 -13.64 4.76 4.45
CA SER A 62 -12.24 4.96 4.06
C SER A 62 -11.51 5.80 5.09
N LEU A 63 -10.26 5.47 5.36
CA LEU A 63 -9.39 6.23 6.23
C LEU A 63 -9.12 7.61 5.61
N ASP A 64 -9.49 8.66 6.35
CA ASP A 64 -9.31 10.06 5.97
C ASP A 64 -8.05 10.61 6.64
N LYS A 65 -7.92 10.42 7.97
CA LYS A 65 -6.71 10.77 8.72
C LYS A 65 -6.25 9.60 9.56
N LEU A 66 -5.02 9.16 9.32
CA LEU A 66 -4.34 8.17 10.14
C LEU A 66 -3.71 8.84 11.37
N VAL A 67 -4.11 8.41 12.56
CA VAL A 67 -3.34 8.59 13.79
C VAL A 67 -2.75 7.23 14.15
N PRO A 68 -1.41 7.09 14.20
CA PRO A 68 -0.78 5.86 14.63
C PRO A 68 -1.20 5.46 16.05
N LYS A 69 -1.45 4.16 16.26
CA LYS A 69 -1.78 3.60 17.58
C LYS A 69 -0.66 3.81 18.60
N ASN A 70 0.59 3.68 18.17
CA ASN A 70 1.79 4.00 18.92
C ASN A 70 2.94 4.38 17.96
N GLU A 71 4.11 4.73 18.48
CA GLU A 71 5.26 5.19 17.67
C GLU A 71 5.91 4.07 16.85
N ASP A 72 5.82 2.82 17.29
CA ASP A 72 6.43 1.64 16.66
C ASP A 72 5.36 0.62 16.22
N PHE A 73 4.25 1.11 15.65
CA PHE A 73 3.13 0.25 15.29
C PHE A 73 3.44 -0.71 14.13
N MET A 74 4.56 -0.50 13.45
CA MET A 74 5.08 -1.40 12.42
C MET A 74 5.84 -2.58 13.01
N GLU A 75 6.14 -2.58 14.32
CA GLU A 75 6.76 -3.71 15.04
C GLU A 75 8.04 -4.25 14.35
N GLY A 76 8.84 -3.37 13.76
CA GLY A 76 10.07 -3.73 13.02
C GLY A 76 9.87 -4.28 11.60
N HIS A 77 8.64 -4.26 11.07
CA HIS A 77 8.32 -4.58 9.68
C HIS A 77 8.55 -3.38 8.75
N GLU A 78 8.99 -3.64 7.51
CA GLU A 78 9.14 -2.60 6.48
C GLU A 78 7.87 -2.41 5.64
N ILE A 79 7.05 -3.46 5.56
CA ILE A 79 5.75 -3.50 4.91
C ILE A 79 4.80 -4.35 5.76
N ALA A 80 3.57 -3.90 5.97
CA ALA A 80 2.58 -4.65 6.74
C ALA A 80 1.16 -4.29 6.31
N ARG A 81 0.24 -5.25 6.45
CA ARG A 81 -1.20 -5.05 6.21
C ARG A 81 -1.86 -4.59 7.50
N GLU A 82 -2.78 -3.63 7.39
CA GLU A 82 -3.61 -3.23 8.52
C GLU A 82 -4.62 -4.33 8.87
N PHE A 83 -4.71 -4.65 10.15
CA PHE A 83 -5.58 -5.69 10.67
C PHE A 83 -7.07 -5.40 10.44
N GLU A 84 -7.52 -4.18 10.77
CA GLU A 84 -8.94 -3.84 10.71
C GLU A 84 -9.40 -3.41 9.32
N GLN A 85 -8.46 -2.91 8.51
CA GLN A 85 -8.69 -2.44 7.14
C GLN A 85 -7.74 -3.16 6.19
N LYS A 86 -8.06 -4.43 5.89
CA LYS A 86 -7.20 -5.33 5.11
C LYS A 86 -6.81 -4.84 3.71
N GLY A 87 -7.50 -3.82 3.19
CA GLY A 87 -7.13 -3.13 1.95
C GLY A 87 -5.94 -2.17 2.10
N ASN A 88 -5.62 -1.75 3.32
CA ASN A 88 -4.52 -0.85 3.59
C ASN A 88 -3.22 -1.61 3.83
N ILE A 89 -2.17 -1.14 3.18
CA ILE A 89 -0.81 -1.64 3.33
C ILE A 89 0.07 -0.45 3.72
N TYR A 90 0.78 -0.59 4.83
CA TYR A 90 1.76 0.37 5.29
C TYR A 90 3.13 -0.02 4.80
N ILE A 91 3.93 1.00 4.50
CA ILE A 91 5.35 0.86 4.16
C ILE A 91 6.15 1.90 4.92
N ILE A 92 7.37 1.56 5.31
CA ILE A 92 8.27 2.53 5.94
C ILE A 92 8.77 3.58 4.92
N PRO A 93 9.16 4.78 5.38
CA PRO A 93 9.60 5.86 4.47
C PRO A 93 10.75 5.47 3.54
N SER A 94 11.72 4.68 4.02
CA SER A 94 12.87 4.24 3.22
C SER A 94 12.44 3.32 2.06
N LEU A 95 11.44 2.46 2.26
CA LEU A 95 10.87 1.62 1.21
C LEU A 95 10.08 2.47 0.20
N ARG A 96 9.29 3.44 0.68
CA ARG A 96 8.61 4.42 -0.18
C ARG A 96 9.60 5.15 -1.08
N GLU A 97 10.71 5.64 -0.53
CA GLU A 97 11.73 6.33 -1.30
C GLU A 97 12.39 5.44 -2.36
N LYS A 98 12.70 4.17 -2.03
CA LYS A 98 13.22 3.19 -2.99
C LYS A 98 12.25 3.03 -4.16
N ILE A 99 10.96 2.81 -3.86
CA ILE A 99 9.90 2.67 -4.86
C ILE A 99 9.77 3.92 -5.73
N LEU A 100 9.78 5.13 -5.13
CA LEU A 100 9.68 6.40 -5.85
C LEU A 100 10.92 6.68 -6.72
N LYS A 101 12.13 6.30 -6.29
CA LYS A 101 13.36 6.44 -7.11
C LYS A 101 13.34 5.55 -8.35
N THR A 102 12.70 4.38 -8.24
CA THR A 102 12.44 3.50 -9.39
C THR A 102 11.50 4.14 -10.42
N LYS A 103 10.75 5.21 -10.07
CA LYS A 103 9.82 5.95 -10.94
C LYS A 103 10.47 6.87 -11.99
N LYS A 104 11.75 6.73 -12.37
CA LYS A 104 12.29 7.35 -13.61
C LYS A 104 11.73 6.70 -14.90
N GLY A 105 10.41 6.49 -14.93
CA GLY A 105 9.62 5.94 -16.01
C GLY A 105 8.90 4.64 -15.63
N LYS A 106 7.56 4.73 -15.50
CA LYS A 106 6.59 3.62 -15.74
C LYS A 106 6.22 2.67 -14.58
N LEU A 107 5.85 3.20 -13.42
CA LEU A 107 4.97 2.44 -12.50
C LEU A 107 3.54 2.92 -12.67
N LYS A 108 2.73 2.15 -13.39
CA LYS A 108 1.26 2.34 -13.47
C LYS A 108 0.61 1.59 -12.30
N GLY A 109 -0.39 2.20 -11.67
CA GLY A 109 -1.23 1.54 -10.65
C GLY A 109 -0.62 1.43 -9.25
N ILE A 110 0.24 2.38 -8.84
CA ILE A 110 0.72 2.48 -7.45
C ILE A 110 0.51 3.89 -6.93
N ASP A 111 -0.47 4.02 -6.04
CA ASP A 111 -0.75 5.23 -5.28
C ASP A 111 -0.21 5.05 -3.86
N LEU A 112 0.70 5.95 -3.47
CA LEU A 112 1.31 5.97 -2.15
C LEU A 112 0.88 7.25 -1.45
N TRP A 113 0.11 7.08 -0.39
CA TRP A 113 -0.45 8.17 0.39
C TRP A 113 0.43 8.39 1.63
N THR A 114 0.68 9.65 1.96
CA THR A 114 1.35 10.03 3.21
C THR A 114 0.29 10.62 4.11
N ALA A 115 0.10 10.02 5.29
CA ALA A 115 -0.92 10.39 6.28
C ALA A 115 -0.95 11.88 6.70
N LYS A 116 0.05 12.67 6.30
CA LYS A 116 0.21 14.08 6.62
C LYS A 116 0.05 15.02 5.41
N GLU A 117 0.23 14.55 4.17
CA GLU A 117 0.39 15.45 3.00
C GLU A 117 -0.89 15.67 2.19
N ASP A 118 -1.91 14.81 2.29
CA ASP A 118 -3.20 15.04 1.62
C ASP A 118 -4.12 16.05 2.33
N TRP A 119 -3.68 16.54 3.50
CA TRP A 119 -4.39 17.54 4.32
C TRP A 119 -4.47 18.90 3.64
N GLU A 120 -3.38 19.42 3.08
CA GLU A 120 -3.30 20.84 2.71
C GLU A 120 -3.68 21.14 1.26
N ALA A 121 -3.77 20.10 0.41
CA ALA A 121 -3.81 20.31 -1.03
C ALA A 121 -5.22 20.44 -1.63
N GLY A 122 -6.29 20.13 -0.87
CA GLY A 122 -7.68 20.33 -1.33
C GLY A 122 -7.97 19.73 -2.72
N HIS A 123 -7.26 18.68 -3.10
CA HIS A 123 -7.32 18.15 -4.44
C HIS A 123 -8.59 17.31 -4.59
N ASN A 124 -9.45 17.76 -5.51
CA ASN A 124 -10.45 16.93 -6.16
C ASN A 124 -9.82 15.57 -6.49
N ILE A 125 -10.35 14.52 -5.88
CA ILE A 125 -10.04 13.15 -6.27
C ILE A 125 -10.60 12.98 -7.68
N GLU A 126 -9.80 13.30 -8.70
CA GLU A 126 -10.03 12.77 -10.03
C GLU A 126 -9.81 11.26 -9.93
N ARG A 127 -10.92 10.54 -9.73
CA ARG A 127 -10.97 9.10 -9.96
C ARG A 127 -10.44 8.87 -11.36
N CYS A 128 -9.30 8.20 -11.50
CA CYS A 128 -8.88 7.65 -12.78
C CYS A 128 -10.03 6.78 -13.30
N PRO A 129 -10.67 7.14 -14.44
CA PRO A 129 -11.54 6.19 -15.11
C PRO A 129 -10.63 5.08 -15.67
N TYR A 130 -11.07 3.85 -15.46
CA TYR A 130 -10.47 2.63 -16.01
C TYR A 130 -10.16 2.75 -17.50
#